data_AF-A0A964PCA3-F1
#
_entry.id   AF-A0A964PCA3-F1
#
_cell.length_a   1.000
_cell.length_b   1.000
_cell.length_c   1.000
_cell.angle_alpha   90.00
_cell.angle_beta   90.00
_cell.angle_gamma   90.00
#
_symmetry.space_group_name_H-M   'P 1'
#
loop_
_entity.id
_entity.type
_entity.pdbx_description
1 polymer ?
#
loop_
_entity_poly.entity_id
_entity_poly.type
_entity_poly.pdbx_seq_one_letter_code
_entity_poly.pdbx_strand_id
1 'polypeptide(L)'
;MVPLLLFQLTVTQIAPPRLEATAVVDGILDDAAWSRAARLGNFTQYSPVDGRPAVQTTEVLVWYSPTALHFGIRAAAEPGTVAFAGYSLAIWQMSIWYSRAWSLTLKATMDGLIDALLTAGVFGWLWPR
;
A
#
# COMPACT_ATOMS: atom_id res chain seq x y z
N MET A 1 9.84 29.05 -26.88
CA MET A 1 8.67 28.28 -27.34
C MET A 1 9.03 26.80 -27.24
N VAL A 2 8.81 26.19 -26.09
CA VAL A 2 9.13 24.77 -25.82
C VAL A 2 7.88 23.96 -26.18
N PRO A 3 7.97 22.91 -27.01
CA PRO A 3 6.80 22.12 -27.34
C PRO A 3 6.36 21.35 -26.08
N LEU A 4 5.09 21.54 -25.72
CA LEU A 4 4.38 20.70 -24.75
C LEU A 4 4.49 19.25 -25.22
N LEU A 5 5.39 18.48 -24.59
CA LEU A 5 5.39 17.03 -24.72
C LEU A 5 4.08 16.53 -24.13
N LEU A 6 3.18 16.06 -25.00
CA LEU A 6 2.08 15.20 -24.63
C LEU A 6 2.69 14.00 -23.90
N PHE A 7 2.54 13.97 -22.57
CA PHE A 7 2.54 12.72 -21.83
C PHE A 7 1.37 11.91 -22.41
N GLN A 8 1.67 10.97 -23.31
CA GLN A 8 0.69 9.98 -23.75
C GLN A 8 0.40 9.11 -22.52
N LEU A 9 -0.57 9.53 -21.70
CA LEU A 9 -1.17 8.67 -20.69
C LEU A 9 -1.73 7.47 -21.45
N THR A 10 -0.99 6.37 -21.44
CA THR A 10 -1.52 5.11 -21.94
C THR A 10 -2.63 4.73 -20.98
N VAL A 11 -3.86 5.05 -21.34
CA VAL A 11 -5.02 4.73 -20.52
C VAL A 11 -5.14 3.21 -20.53
N THR A 12 -4.85 2.59 -19.39
CA THR A 12 -5.03 1.15 -19.23
C THR A 12 -6.54 0.87 -19.18
N GLN A 13 -7.08 0.41 -20.31
CA GLN A 13 -8.46 -0.02 -20.41
C GLN A 13 -8.57 -1.45 -19.91
N ILE A 14 -9.34 -1.65 -18.84
CA ILE A 14 -9.71 -2.97 -18.35
C ILE A 14 -11.21 -3.17 -18.53
N ALA A 15 -11.61 -4.41 -18.82
CA ALA A 15 -13.01 -4.83 -18.78
C ALA A 15 -13.17 -5.82 -17.61
N PRO A 16 -13.57 -5.35 -16.41
CA PRO A 16 -13.85 -6.25 -15.30
C PRO A 16 -14.95 -7.24 -15.69
N PRO A 17 -14.79 -8.55 -15.41
CA PRO A 17 -15.83 -9.52 -15.75
C PRO A 17 -17.02 -9.40 -14.79
N ARG A 18 -18.22 -9.64 -15.34
CA ARG A 18 -19.41 -9.90 -14.54
C ARG A 18 -19.40 -11.35 -14.07
N LEU A 19 -19.55 -11.59 -12.77
CA LEU A 19 -19.66 -12.93 -12.21
C LEU A 19 -20.93 -13.04 -11.36
N GLU A 20 -21.64 -14.15 -11.50
CA GLU A 20 -22.72 -14.53 -10.58
C GLU A 20 -22.10 -15.22 -9.35
N ALA A 21 -21.45 -14.42 -8.51
CA ALA A 21 -20.73 -14.86 -7.32
C ALA A 21 -20.81 -13.80 -6.21
N THR A 22 -20.45 -14.20 -5.00
CA THR A 22 -20.24 -13.31 -3.85
C THR A 22 -18.84 -13.58 -3.32
N ALA A 23 -18.13 -12.52 -2.91
CA ALA A 23 -16.87 -12.65 -2.18
C ALA A 23 -17.09 -12.35 -0.70
N VAL A 24 -16.44 -13.10 0.17
CA VAL A 24 -16.40 -12.79 1.60
C VAL A 24 -15.45 -11.61 1.80
N VAL A 25 -15.84 -10.65 2.65
CA VAL A 25 -15.02 -9.46 2.94
C VAL A 25 -14.25 -9.69 4.25
N ASP A 26 -13.28 -10.60 4.21
CA ASP A 26 -12.41 -10.95 5.33
C ASP A 26 -10.93 -10.53 5.10
N GLY A 27 -10.62 -10.00 3.91
CA GLY A 27 -9.27 -9.61 3.51
C GLY A 27 -8.44 -10.73 2.89
N ILE A 28 -8.99 -11.94 2.76
CA ILE A 28 -8.39 -13.07 2.08
C ILE A 28 -8.95 -13.11 0.64
N LEU A 29 -8.06 -13.22 -0.34
CA LEU A 29 -8.42 -13.16 -1.77
C LEU A 29 -8.27 -14.53 -2.43
N ASP A 30 -8.87 -15.57 -1.86
CA ASP A 30 -8.78 -16.97 -2.29
C ASP A 30 -10.08 -17.53 -2.92
N ASP A 31 -11.21 -16.82 -2.78
CA ASP A 31 -12.47 -17.18 -3.44
C ASP A 31 -12.30 -17.42 -4.96
N ALA A 32 -13.10 -18.35 -5.49
CA ALA A 32 -13.12 -18.68 -6.92
C ALA A 32 -13.44 -17.46 -7.82
N ALA A 33 -14.09 -16.42 -7.30
CA ALA A 33 -14.32 -15.17 -8.02
C ALA A 33 -13.01 -14.38 -8.25
N TRP A 34 -12.10 -14.34 -7.27
CA TRP A 34 -10.84 -13.61 -7.36
C TRP A 34 -9.89 -14.20 -8.40
N SER A 35 -9.92 -15.53 -8.60
CA SER A 35 -9.13 -16.19 -9.66
C SER A 35 -9.51 -15.75 -11.08
N ARG A 36 -10.76 -15.29 -11.26
CA ARG A 36 -11.33 -14.87 -12.55
C ARG A 36 -11.38 -13.36 -12.71
N ALA A 37 -11.03 -12.60 -11.68
CA ALA A 37 -11.08 -11.15 -11.70
C ALA A 37 -10.06 -10.55 -12.68
N ALA A 38 -10.37 -9.37 -13.23
CA ALA A 38 -9.41 -8.60 -13.99
C ALA A 38 -8.26 -8.19 -13.07
N ARG A 39 -7.01 -8.50 -13.45
CA ARG A 39 -5.83 -8.19 -12.64
C ARG A 39 -5.05 -7.04 -13.25
N LEU A 40 -4.79 -6.03 -12.44
CA LEU A 40 -3.95 -4.88 -12.74
C LEU A 40 -2.69 -4.97 -11.91
N GLY A 41 -1.55 -4.73 -12.54
CA GLY A 41 -0.25 -4.69 -11.91
C GLY A 41 0.66 -3.69 -12.63
N ASN A 42 1.96 -3.76 -12.38
CA ASN A 42 2.96 -2.89 -13.00
C ASN A 42 2.67 -1.39 -12.81
N PHE A 43 2.17 -1.03 -11.63
CA PHE A 43 1.90 0.36 -11.29
C PHE A 43 3.19 1.19 -11.31
N THR A 44 3.04 2.48 -11.63
CA THR A 44 4.11 3.47 -11.52
C THR A 44 4.00 4.25 -10.22
N GLN A 45 5.14 4.69 -9.71
CA GLN A 45 5.26 5.54 -8.55
C GLN A 45 5.07 7.00 -8.95
N TYR A 46 4.21 7.71 -8.22
CA TYR A 46 3.99 9.14 -8.41
C TYR A 46 5.02 10.01 -7.66
N SER A 47 5.38 9.60 -6.44
CA SER A 47 6.29 10.34 -5.55
C SER A 47 7.35 9.39 -4.99
N PRO A 48 8.64 9.78 -4.89
CA PRO A 48 9.16 11.14 -5.06
C PRO A 48 9.45 11.54 -6.52
N VAL A 49 9.49 10.58 -7.44
CA VAL A 49 9.71 10.81 -8.87
C VAL A 49 8.63 10.10 -9.65
N ASP A 50 7.87 10.85 -10.43
CA ASP A 50 6.75 10.36 -11.21
C ASP A 50 7.19 9.44 -12.36
N GLY A 51 6.34 8.48 -12.74
CA GLY A 51 6.50 7.61 -13.90
C GLY A 51 7.51 6.46 -13.75
N ARG A 52 8.20 6.32 -12.61
CA ARG A 52 9.08 5.16 -12.36
C ARG A 52 8.26 3.91 -12.01
N PRO A 53 8.76 2.69 -12.26
CA PRO A 53 8.13 1.49 -11.73
C PRO A 53 7.96 1.57 -10.22
N ALA A 54 6.82 1.11 -9.69
CA ALA A 54 6.60 1.06 -8.25
C ALA A 54 7.65 0.14 -7.59
N VAL A 55 8.34 0.66 -6.58
CA VAL A 55 9.32 -0.10 -5.79
C VAL A 55 8.67 -1.27 -5.06
N GLN A 56 7.43 -1.06 -4.61
CA GLN A 56 6.59 -2.08 -3.98
C GLN A 56 5.63 -2.67 -5.01
N THR A 57 5.53 -4.00 -5.01
CA THR A 57 4.58 -4.70 -5.90
C THR A 57 3.16 -4.51 -5.40
N THR A 58 2.28 -4.07 -6.29
CA THR A 58 0.86 -3.93 -6.02
C THR A 58 0.06 -4.63 -7.12
N GLU A 59 -0.88 -5.47 -6.71
CA GLU A 59 -1.88 -6.07 -7.58
C GLU A 59 -3.26 -5.60 -7.18
N VAL A 60 -4.06 -5.17 -8.16
CA VAL A 60 -5.48 -4.84 -7.97
C VAL A 60 -6.30 -5.83 -8.79
N LEU A 61 -7.27 -6.47 -8.14
CA LEU A 61 -8.20 -7.40 -8.75
C LEU A 61 -9.59 -6.76 -8.77
N VAL A 62 -10.25 -6.78 -9.92
CA VAL A 62 -11.55 -6.14 -10.11
C VAL A 62 -12.50 -7.08 -10.84
N TRP A 63 -13.70 -7.24 -10.29
CA TRP A 63 -14.84 -7.92 -10.92
C TRP A 63 -16.14 -7.35 -10.35
N TYR A 64 -17.28 -7.61 -10.98
CA TYR A 64 -18.56 -7.16 -10.45
C TYR A 64 -19.63 -8.24 -10.48
N SER A 65 -20.54 -8.17 -9.50
CA SER A 65 -21.74 -8.99 -9.38
C SER A 65 -22.97 -8.18 -9.80
N PRO A 66 -24.19 -8.75 -9.78
CA PRO A 66 -25.42 -7.98 -9.99
C PRO A 66 -25.60 -6.84 -8.98
N THR A 67 -25.00 -6.96 -7.79
CA THR A 67 -25.27 -6.09 -6.64
C THR A 67 -24.08 -5.23 -6.21
N ALA A 68 -22.85 -5.57 -6.59
CA ALA A 68 -21.66 -4.88 -6.12
C ALA A 68 -20.49 -4.94 -7.10
N LEU A 69 -19.62 -3.92 -7.02
CA LEU A 69 -18.29 -3.91 -7.64
C LEU A 69 -17.26 -4.29 -6.58
N HIS A 70 -16.43 -5.28 -6.88
CA HIS A 70 -15.48 -5.86 -5.93
C HIS A 70 -14.05 -5.46 -6.31
N PHE A 71 -13.32 -4.91 -5.34
CA PHE A 71 -11.91 -4.56 -5.45
C PHE A 71 -11.10 -5.35 -4.42
N GLY A 72 -10.16 -6.16 -4.89
CA GLY A 72 -9.15 -6.80 -4.05
C GLY A 72 -7.80 -6.12 -4.29
N ILE A 73 -7.10 -5.71 -3.23
CA ILE A 73 -5.80 -5.04 -3.36
C ILE A 73 -4.77 -5.86 -2.57
N ARG A 74 -3.71 -6.30 -3.24
CA ARG A 74 -2.53 -6.90 -2.62
C ARG A 74 -1.38 -5.91 -2.77
N ALA A 75 -0.97 -5.29 -1.68
CA ALA A 75 0.15 -4.36 -1.65
C ALA A 75 1.26 -4.93 -0.76
N ALA A 76 2.44 -5.13 -1.35
CA ALA A 76 3.60 -5.60 -0.61
C ALA A 76 4.29 -4.42 0.09
N ALA A 77 4.54 -4.55 1.38
CA ALA A 77 5.36 -3.60 2.14
C ALA A 77 6.10 -4.33 3.26
N GLU A 78 7.20 -3.75 3.73
CA GLU A 78 7.93 -4.24 4.91
C GLU A 78 7.27 -3.67 6.17
N PRO A 79 6.53 -4.48 6.97
CA PRO A 79 5.67 -3.95 8.02
C PRO A 79 6.44 -3.19 9.11
N GLY A 80 7.62 -3.70 9.50
CA GLY A 80 8.48 -3.06 10.49
C GLY A 80 9.01 -1.71 10.02
N THR A 81 9.46 -1.61 8.77
CA THR A 81 9.95 -0.36 8.18
C THR A 81 8.84 0.70 8.13
N VAL A 82 7.63 0.32 7.69
CA VAL A 82 6.48 1.22 7.62
C VAL A 82 6.04 1.67 9.01
N ALA A 83 5.95 0.75 9.98
CA ALA A 83 5.59 1.07 11.36
C ALA A 83 6.62 2.00 12.01
N PHE A 84 7.92 1.70 11.87
CA PHE A 84 8.98 2.55 12.43
C PHE A 84 8.97 3.95 11.82
N ALA A 85 8.79 4.05 10.50
CA ALA A 85 8.67 5.35 9.83
C ALA A 85 7.46 6.13 10.36
N GLY A 86 6.32 5.48 10.55
CA GLY A 86 5.09 6.09 11.06
C GLY A 86 5.18 6.54 12.53
N TYR A 87 5.72 5.69 13.41
CA TYR A 87 5.73 5.94 14.85
C TYR A 87 6.95 6.75 15.33
N SER A 88 8.11 6.58 14.70
CA SER A 88 9.36 7.20 15.17
C SER A 88 9.76 8.43 14.35
N LEU A 89 9.82 8.33 13.02
CA LEU A 89 10.31 9.44 12.18
C LEU A 89 9.33 10.62 12.15
N ALA A 90 8.03 10.36 12.31
CA ALA A 90 6.99 11.38 12.38
C ALA A 90 7.00 12.24 13.66
N ILE A 91 7.94 12.04 14.59
CA ILE A 91 8.09 12.86 15.80
C ILE A 91 9.31 13.79 15.70
N TRP A 92 10.28 13.47 14.85
CA TRP A 92 11.59 14.16 14.86
C TRP A 92 11.50 15.62 14.43
N GLN A 93 10.55 15.97 13.55
CA GLN A 93 10.31 17.35 13.17
C GLN A 93 9.96 18.25 14.36
N MET A 94 9.38 17.70 15.45
CA MET A 94 9.10 18.45 16.67
C MET A 94 10.36 18.98 17.36
N SER A 95 11.45 18.20 17.38
CA SER A 95 12.70 18.67 17.97
C SER A 95 13.49 19.56 17.02
N ILE A 96 13.50 19.24 15.72
CA ILE A 96 14.30 19.99 14.75
C ILE A 96 13.69 21.37 14.49
N TRP A 97 12.38 21.46 14.24
CA TRP A 97 11.75 22.72 13.79
C TRP A 97 11.05 23.48 14.93
N TYR A 98 10.54 22.76 15.93
CA TYR A 98 9.76 23.35 17.02
C TYR A 98 10.51 23.37 18.36
N SER A 99 11.81 23.06 18.37
CA SER A 99 12.69 23.09 19.55
C SER A 99 12.15 22.32 20.76
N ARG A 100 11.39 21.25 20.55
CA ARG A 100 10.88 20.40 21.62
C ARG A 100 12.00 19.55 22.21
N ALA A 101 11.93 19.27 23.52
CA ALA A 101 13.00 18.58 24.25
C ALA A 101 13.43 17.26 23.58
N TRP A 102 14.73 17.14 23.31
CA TRP A 102 15.32 15.97 22.64
C TRP A 102 15.09 14.64 23.38
N SER A 103 14.93 14.68 24.71
CA SER A 103 14.62 13.49 25.51
C SER A 103 13.27 12.86 25.16
N LEU A 104 12.29 13.66 24.71
CA LEU A 104 11.00 13.14 24.25
C LEU A 104 11.16 12.38 22.94
N THR A 105 11.95 12.93 22.02
CA THR A 105 12.23 12.33 20.71
C THR A 105 13.00 11.03 20.84
N LEU A 106 13.99 10.96 21.73
CA LEU A 106 14.72 9.73 22.00
C LEU A 106 13.81 8.62 22.55
N LYS A 107 12.95 8.95 23.53
CA LYS A 107 12.00 8.00 24.11
C LYS A 107 11.00 7.51 23.07
N ALA A 108 10.38 8.42 22.32
CA ALA A 108 9.45 8.08 21.25
C ALA A 108 10.10 7.24 20.14
N THR A 109 11.39 7.41 19.88
CA THR A 109 12.14 6.59 18.92
C THR A 109 12.34 5.17 19.45
N MET A 110 12.67 5.02 20.73
CA MET A 110 12.76 3.69 21.37
C MET A 110 11.40 2.99 21.41
N ASP A 111 10.34 3.70 21.80
CA ASP A 111 8.98 3.16 21.83
C ASP A 111 8.55 2.71 20.43
N GLY A 112 8.73 3.57 19.42
CA GLY A 112 8.38 3.23 18.04
C GLY A 112 9.27 2.13 17.43
N LEU A 113 10.52 1.95 17.87
CA LEU A 113 11.34 0.78 17.50
C LEU A 113 10.75 -0.51 18.07
N ILE A 114 10.35 -0.49 19.34
CA ILE A 114 9.69 -1.63 19.99
C ILE A 114 8.39 -1.96 19.25
N ASP A 115 7.57 -0.96 18.98
CA ASP A 115 6.31 -1.11 18.24
C ASP A 115 6.53 -1.66 16.83
N ALA A 116 7.58 -1.21 16.14
CA ALA A 116 7.93 -1.69 14.81
C ALA A 116 8.38 -3.15 14.81
N LEU A 117 9.19 -3.56 15.80
CA LEU A 117 9.62 -4.95 15.96
C LEU A 117 8.45 -5.85 16.31
N LEU A 118 7.56 -5.40 17.21
CA LEU A 118 6.33 -6.13 17.54
C LEU A 118 5.43 -6.26 16.31
N THR A 119 5.25 -5.18 15.54
CA THR A 119 4.46 -5.20 14.30
C THR A 119 5.07 -6.18 13.30
N ALA A 120 6.38 -6.12 13.06
CA ALA A 120 7.06 -7.06 12.17
C ALA A 120 6.91 -8.52 12.65
N GLY A 121 7.01 -8.77 13.95
CA GLY A 121 6.81 -10.10 14.54
C GLY A 121 5.38 -10.62 14.37
N VAL A 122 4.38 -9.78 14.66
CA VAL A 122 2.95 -10.13 14.51
C VAL A 122 2.61 -10.44 13.06
N PHE A 123 3.01 -9.58 12.11
CA PHE A 123 2.79 -9.85 10.69
C PHE A 123 3.62 -11.04 10.19
N GLY A 124 4.84 -11.23 10.68
CA GLY A 124 5.64 -12.41 10.34
C GLY A 124 5.05 -13.74 10.85
N TRP A 125 4.27 -13.70 11.92
CA TRP A 125 3.65 -14.87 12.55
C TRP A 125 2.24 -15.16 12.04
N LEU A 126 1.37 -14.16 11.98
CA LEU A 126 -0.06 -14.33 11.73
C LEU A 126 -0.46 -14.08 10.28
N TRP A 127 0.39 -13.45 9.47
CA TRP A 127 0.02 -13.11 8.10
C TRP A 127 0.11 -14.34 7.18
N PRO A 128 -0.92 -14.61 6.35
CA PRO A 128 -0.86 -15.65 5.33
C PRO A 128 0.27 -15.39 4.34
N ARG A 129 1.00 -16.44 3.94
CA ARG A 129 2.11 -16.34 2.96
C ARG A 129 1.62 -16.51 1.52
#